data_AF-W0A744-F1
#
_entry.id   AF-W0A744-F1
#
_cell.length_a   1.000
_cell.length_b   1.000
_cell.length_c   1.000
_cell.angle_alpha   90.00
_cell.angle_beta   90.00
_cell.angle_gamma   90.00
#
_symmetry.space_group_name_H-M   'P 1'
#
loop_
_entity.id
_entity.type
_entity.pdbx_description
1 polymer ?
#
loop_
_entity_poly.entity_id
_entity_poly.type
_entity_poly.pdbx_seq_one_letter_code
_entity_poly.pdbx_strand_id
1 'polypeptide(L)'
;MKKVLFSILVAAPLMAGCATTAERQAAADPYGYKAISAGDLDLAEARLKREAAVFPTEPSVLLNLAFVYAETGRATEAATLYRKALKADNVLMSVPGSDRPGWSHDIAKMGLNRGAVFAVR
;
A
#
# COMPACT_ATOMS: atom_id res chain seq x y z
N MET A 1 -63.60 8.66 -20.05
CA MET A 1 -63.53 7.34 -20.70
C MET A 1 -62.13 6.76 -20.53
N LYS A 2 -62.03 5.59 -19.89
CA LYS A 2 -61.01 4.50 -20.02
C LYS A 2 -59.52 4.92 -19.93
N LYS A 3 -58.90 4.92 -18.73
CA LYS A 3 -58.12 3.80 -18.13
C LYS A 3 -57.30 3.01 -19.16
N VAL A 4 -55.96 3.10 -19.11
CA VAL A 4 -55.07 1.94 -19.23
C VAL A 4 -53.83 2.18 -18.37
N LEU A 5 -53.76 1.46 -17.25
CA LEU A 5 -52.53 1.16 -16.51
C LEU A 5 -51.71 0.19 -17.36
N PHE A 6 -50.41 0.44 -17.54
CA PHE A 6 -49.46 -0.60 -17.92
C PHE A 6 -48.38 -0.70 -16.85
N SER A 7 -48.63 -1.59 -15.90
CA SER A 7 -47.66 -2.07 -14.93
C SER A 7 -46.67 -2.96 -15.66
N ILE A 8 -45.42 -2.50 -15.82
CA ILE A 8 -44.32 -3.39 -16.20
C ILE A 8 -43.52 -3.66 -14.93
N LEU A 9 -43.79 -4.84 -14.39
CA LEU A 9 -42.98 -5.52 -13.39
C LEU A 9 -41.69 -5.97 -14.10
N VAL A 10 -40.60 -5.19 -14.00
CA VAL A 10 -39.28 -5.66 -14.45
C VAL A 10 -38.55 -6.25 -13.25
N ALA A 11 -38.26 -7.54 -13.37
CA ALA A 11 -37.51 -8.36 -12.45
C ALA A 11 -36.16 -7.74 -12.07
N ALA A 12 -35.82 -7.83 -10.79
CA ALA A 12 -34.47 -7.58 -10.30
C ALA A 12 -33.54 -8.74 -10.68
N PRO A 13 -32.35 -8.45 -11.23
CA PRO A 13 -31.17 -9.26 -11.00
C PRO A 13 -30.26 -8.55 -9.99
N LEU A 14 -29.91 -9.31 -8.95
CA LEU A 14 -28.80 -9.04 -8.04
C LEU A 14 -27.56 -8.56 -8.80
N MET A 15 -27.26 -7.27 -8.71
CA MET A 15 -25.97 -6.74 -9.15
C MET A 15 -25.05 -6.70 -7.93
N ALA A 16 -24.25 -7.76 -7.84
CA ALA A 16 -23.06 -7.82 -7.02
C ALA A 16 -22.18 -6.57 -7.24
N GLY A 17 -21.78 -5.96 -6.13
CA GLY A 17 -20.57 -5.16 -5.98
C GLY A 17 -20.14 -4.33 -7.18
N CYS A 18 -20.81 -3.21 -7.41
CA CYS A 18 -20.10 -2.06 -7.98
C CYS A 18 -19.22 -1.50 -6.86
N ALA A 19 -18.10 -2.19 -6.57
CA ALA A 19 -17.00 -1.55 -5.88
C ALA A 19 -16.71 -0.31 -6.71
N THR A 20 -16.93 0.84 -6.10
CA THR A 20 -16.88 2.12 -6.76
C THR A 20 -15.56 2.23 -7.51
N THR A 21 -15.53 2.94 -8.63
CA THR A 21 -14.26 3.25 -9.29
C THR A 21 -13.26 3.89 -8.32
N ALA A 22 -13.72 4.53 -7.23
CA ALA A 22 -12.89 4.96 -6.12
C ALA A 22 -12.20 3.81 -5.37
N GLU A 23 -12.86 2.68 -5.08
CA GLU A 23 -12.25 1.49 -4.47
C GLU A 23 -11.29 0.77 -5.43
N ARG A 24 -11.63 0.70 -6.72
CA ARG A 24 -10.74 0.12 -7.77
C ARG A 24 -9.55 1.03 -8.10
N GLN A 25 -9.70 2.35 -8.04
CA GLN A 25 -8.63 3.33 -8.22
C GLN A 25 -7.78 3.52 -6.95
N ALA A 26 -8.37 3.30 -5.78
CA ALA A 26 -7.65 3.06 -4.53
C ALA A 26 -6.93 1.70 -4.56
N ALA A 27 -7.36 0.73 -5.36
CA ALA A 27 -6.69 -0.56 -5.49
C ALA A 27 -5.32 -0.46 -6.18
N ALA A 28 -5.09 0.52 -7.07
CA ALA A 28 -3.77 0.80 -7.63
C ALA A 28 -2.93 1.65 -6.66
N ASP A 29 -2.47 1.01 -5.59
CA ASP A 29 -1.43 1.50 -4.68
C ASP A 29 -0.51 0.33 -4.30
N PRO A 30 0.26 -0.20 -5.27
CA PRO A 30 1.06 -1.42 -5.10
C PRO A 30 2.17 -1.24 -4.06
N TYR A 31 2.51 -0.01 -3.69
CA TYR A 31 3.49 0.27 -2.64
C TYR A 31 2.83 0.70 -1.32
N GLY A 32 1.50 0.65 -1.21
CA GLY A 32 0.77 0.98 0.03
C GLY A 32 0.92 2.43 0.48
N TYR A 33 1.45 3.32 -0.35
CA TYR A 33 1.80 4.68 0.02
C TYR A 33 0.57 5.52 0.40
N LYS A 34 -0.54 5.38 -0.35
CA LYS A 34 -1.77 6.13 -0.09
C LYS A 34 -2.36 5.72 1.26
N ALA A 35 -2.38 4.42 1.54
CA ALA A 35 -2.87 3.91 2.83
C ALA A 35 -1.99 4.38 4.00
N ILE A 36 -0.67 4.32 3.83
CA ILE A 36 0.27 4.86 4.84
C ILE A 36 0.05 6.37 5.06
N SER A 37 -0.08 7.15 3.98
CA SER A 37 -0.29 8.60 4.06
C SER A 37 -1.62 8.96 4.73
N ALA A 38 -2.61 8.08 4.65
CA ALA A 38 -3.90 8.22 5.32
C ALA A 38 -3.88 7.73 6.79
N GLY A 39 -2.79 7.13 7.26
CA GLY A 39 -2.69 6.52 8.58
C GLY A 39 -3.39 5.16 8.70
N ASP A 40 -3.91 4.61 7.61
CA ASP A 40 -4.54 3.29 7.57
C ASP A 40 -3.46 2.21 7.42
N LEU A 41 -2.74 1.97 8.53
CA LEU A 41 -1.61 1.06 8.57
C LEU A 41 -2.03 -0.42 8.39
N ASP A 42 -3.25 -0.78 8.79
CA ASP A 42 -3.79 -2.12 8.60
C ASP A 42 -4.04 -2.42 7.12
N LEU A 43 -4.65 -1.47 6.39
CA LEU A 43 -4.85 -1.59 4.95
C LEU A 43 -3.50 -1.59 4.22
N ALA A 44 -2.56 -0.74 4.64
CA ALA A 44 -1.22 -0.70 4.07
C ALA A 44 -0.51 -2.04 4.21
N GLU A 45 -0.51 -2.63 5.41
CA GLU A 45 0.09 -3.94 5.66
C GLU A 45 -0.55 -5.02 4.78
N ALA A 46 -1.88 -5.11 4.75
CA ALA A 46 -2.59 -6.12 3.98
C ALA A 46 -2.29 -6.05 2.47
N ARG A 47 -2.09 -4.83 1.95
CA ARG A 47 -1.66 -4.60 0.56
C ARG A 47 -0.21 -5.02 0.36
N LEU A 48 0.69 -4.48 1.16
CA LEU A 48 2.12 -4.71 1.04
C LEU A 48 2.49 -6.19 1.22
N LYS A 49 1.78 -6.95 2.05
CA LYS A 49 2.00 -8.40 2.18
C LYS A 49 1.59 -9.18 0.93
N ARG A 50 0.52 -8.76 0.24
CA ARG A 50 0.13 -9.36 -1.05
C ARG A 50 1.17 -9.06 -2.12
N GLU A 51 1.65 -7.83 -2.18
CA GLU A 51 2.67 -7.41 -3.14
C GLU A 51 4.01 -8.08 -2.86
N ALA A 52 4.41 -8.22 -1.60
CA ALA A 52 5.63 -8.92 -1.21
C ALA A 52 5.59 -10.43 -1.53
N ALA A 53 4.40 -11.02 -1.64
CA ALA A 53 4.25 -12.42 -2.06
C ALA A 53 4.52 -12.60 -3.56
N VAL A 54 4.27 -11.56 -4.38
CA VAL A 54 4.51 -11.57 -5.82
C VAL A 54 5.91 -11.05 -6.16
N PHE A 55 6.36 -10.00 -5.45
CA PHE A 55 7.63 -9.33 -5.65
C PHE A 55 8.46 -9.33 -4.35
N PRO A 56 9.02 -10.48 -3.95
CA PRO A 56 9.67 -10.66 -2.64
C PRO A 56 10.95 -9.86 -2.45
N THR A 57 11.51 -9.32 -3.54
CA THR A 57 12.75 -8.52 -3.56
C THR A 57 12.51 -7.07 -3.95
N GLU A 58 11.26 -6.65 -4.16
CA GLU A 58 10.97 -5.27 -4.58
C GLU A 58 11.33 -4.27 -3.46
N PRO A 59 12.34 -3.40 -3.65
CA PRO A 59 12.82 -2.53 -2.59
C PRO A 59 11.73 -1.62 -2.01
N SER A 60 10.83 -1.08 -2.83
CA SER A 60 9.74 -0.19 -2.38
C SER A 60 8.75 -0.91 -1.46
N VAL A 61 8.36 -2.14 -1.83
CA VAL A 61 7.45 -2.96 -1.02
C VAL A 61 8.11 -3.33 0.32
N LEU A 62 9.38 -3.75 0.29
CA LEU A 62 10.12 -4.12 1.50
C LEU A 62 10.27 -2.94 2.46
N LEU A 63 10.63 -1.76 1.96
CA LEU A 63 10.81 -0.56 2.77
C LEU A 63 9.50 -0.05 3.37
N ASN A 64 8.41 -0.05 2.59
CA ASN A 64 7.11 0.42 3.08
C ASN A 64 6.49 -0.54 4.08
N LEU A 65 6.66 -1.86 3.91
CA LEU A 65 6.21 -2.82 4.92
C LEU A 65 7.05 -2.71 6.20
N ALA A 66 8.36 -2.45 6.06
CA ALA A 66 9.22 -2.19 7.20
C ALA A 66 8.80 -0.92 7.96
N PHE A 67 8.44 0.14 7.25
CA PHE A 67 7.90 1.36 7.83
C PHE A 67 6.62 1.06 8.62
N VAL A 68 5.64 0.37 8.02
CA VAL A 68 4.38 0.00 8.69
C VAL A 68 4.64 -0.82 9.95
N TYR A 69 5.55 -1.79 9.90
CA TYR A 69 5.92 -2.58 11.08
C TYR A 69 6.58 -1.73 12.16
N ALA A 70 7.45 -0.79 11.80
CA ALA A 70 8.08 0.09 12.77
C ALA A 70 7.06 1.02 13.45
N GLU A 71 6.14 1.62 12.71
CA GLU A 71 5.05 2.48 13.23
C GLU A 71 4.09 1.73 14.17
N THR A 72 3.94 0.43 13.98
CA THR A 72 3.05 -0.43 14.78
C THR A 72 3.78 -1.17 15.90
N GLY A 73 5.00 -0.76 16.25
CA GLY A 73 5.77 -1.32 17.36
C GLY A 73 6.45 -2.67 17.09
N ARG A 74 6.39 -3.16 15.85
CA ARG A 74 6.98 -4.43 15.38
C ARG A 74 8.41 -4.23 14.88
N ALA A 75 9.26 -3.71 15.76
CA ALA A 75 10.62 -3.29 15.41
C ALA A 75 11.50 -4.45 14.88
N THR A 76 11.33 -5.66 15.42
CA THR A 76 12.10 -6.84 14.98
C THR A 76 11.74 -7.27 13.56
N GLU A 77 10.46 -7.30 13.20
CA GLU A 77 10.04 -7.58 11.82
C GLU A 77 10.46 -6.47 10.87
N ALA A 78 10.33 -5.19 11.29
CA ALA A 78 10.79 -4.05 10.50
C ALA A 78 12.28 -4.16 10.17
N ALA A 79 13.12 -4.42 11.18
CA ALA A 79 14.57 -4.59 10.99
C ALA A 79 14.89 -5.77 10.05
N THR A 80 14.09 -6.83 10.07
CA THR A 80 14.24 -7.95 9.14
C THR A 80 13.97 -7.53 7.70
N LEU A 81 12.94 -6.72 7.47
CA LEU A 81 12.60 -6.21 6.14
C LEU A 81 13.62 -5.18 5.64
N TYR A 82 14.10 -4.27 6.49
CA TYR A 82 15.18 -3.36 6.11
C TYR A 82 16.45 -4.12 5.70
N ARG A 83 16.82 -5.19 6.41
CA ARG A 83 17.95 -6.05 6.01
C ARG A 83 17.70 -6.79 4.69
N LYS A 84 16.45 -7.12 4.35
CA LYS A 84 16.12 -7.67 3.02
C LYS A 84 16.27 -6.62 1.93
N ALA A 85 15.81 -5.39 2.18
CA ALA A 85 15.96 -4.28 1.22
C ALA A 85 17.45 -3.99 0.91
N LEU A 86 18.35 -4.12 1.89
CA LEU A 86 19.80 -4.00 1.68
C LEU A 86 20.41 -5.09 0.79
N LYS A 87 19.70 -6.19 0.57
CA LYS A 87 20.12 -7.29 -0.32
C LYS A 87 19.46 -7.22 -1.69
N ALA A 88 18.48 -6.33 -1.87
CA ALA A 88 17.81 -6.08 -3.13
C ALA A 88 18.52 -4.96 -3.90
N ASP A 89 17.98 -4.64 -5.09
CA ASP A 89 18.54 -3.59 -5.93
C ASP A 89 18.57 -2.24 -5.20
N ASN A 90 19.70 -1.55 -5.34
CA ASN A 90 19.85 -0.21 -4.82
C ASN A 90 19.30 0.79 -5.84
N VAL A 91 18.07 1.26 -5.61
CA VAL A 91 17.33 2.09 -6.56
C VAL A 91 17.05 3.46 -5.96
N LEU A 92 16.93 4.45 -6.84
CA LEU A 92 16.62 5.82 -6.45
C LEU A 92 15.11 5.97 -6.27
N MET A 93 14.67 6.50 -5.13
CA MET A 93 13.26 6.56 -4.72
C MET A 93 12.83 7.98 -4.36
N SER A 94 11.56 8.28 -4.57
CA SER A 94 10.95 9.48 -4.02
C SER A 94 10.72 9.31 -2.51
N VAL A 95 11.24 10.24 -1.72
CA VAL A 95 11.07 10.26 -0.26
C VAL A 95 10.15 11.41 0.10
N PRO A 96 8.99 11.17 0.74
CA PRO A 96 8.10 12.25 1.14
C PRO A 96 8.77 13.22 2.11
N GLY A 97 8.48 14.51 1.94
CA GLY A 97 9.07 15.56 2.77
C GLY A 97 10.52 15.90 2.42
N SER A 98 11.07 15.34 1.34
CA SER A 98 12.39 15.69 0.81
C SER A 98 12.31 16.10 -0.66
N ASP A 99 12.95 17.22 -0.99
CA ASP A 99 13.11 17.68 -2.39
C ASP A 99 14.10 16.81 -3.18
N ARG A 100 14.86 15.95 -2.48
CA ARG A 100 15.85 15.07 -3.08
C ARG A 100 15.41 13.61 -2.95
N PRO A 101 15.53 12.82 -4.02
CA PRO A 101 15.33 11.39 -3.91
C PRO A 101 16.42 10.74 -3.04
N GLY A 102 16.11 9.58 -2.49
CA GLY A 102 17.01 8.79 -1.66
C GLY A 102 17.23 7.40 -2.24
N TRP A 103 18.41 6.84 -2.02
CA TRP A 103 18.69 5.45 -2.41
C TRP A 103 18.00 4.48 -1.45
N SER A 104 17.43 3.41 -1.97
CA SER A 104 16.71 2.39 -1.19
C SER A 104 17.55 1.83 -0.04
N HIS A 105 18.85 1.64 -0.26
CA HIS A 105 19.78 1.17 0.77
C HIS A 105 20.01 2.21 1.87
N ASP A 106 20.07 3.49 1.53
CA ASP A 106 20.27 4.55 2.53
C ASP A 106 19.00 4.71 3.39
N ILE A 107 17.82 4.57 2.78
CA ILE A 107 16.54 4.55 3.49
C ILE A 107 16.49 3.36 4.45
N ALA A 108 16.89 2.16 3.99
CA ALA A 108 16.97 0.98 4.84
C ALA A 108 17.93 1.16 6.03
N LYS A 109 19.11 1.74 5.81
CA LYS A 109 20.09 2.04 6.88
C LYS A 109 19.51 3.04 7.89
N MET A 110 18.84 4.09 7.41
CA MET A 110 18.16 5.03 8.30
C MET A 110 17.11 4.32 9.15
N GLY A 111 16.32 3.43 8.54
CA GLY A 111 15.32 2.59 9.23
C GLY A 111 15.90 1.71 10.34
N LEU A 112 17.04 1.07 10.07
CA LEU A 112 17.75 0.25 11.06
C LEU A 112 18.32 1.07 12.22
N ASN A 113 18.75 2.30 11.96
CA ASN A 113 19.43 3.14 12.95
C ASN A 113 18.47 3.97 13.81
N ARG A 114 17.30 4.34 13.27
CA ARG A 114 16.38 5.32 13.89
C ARG A 114 14.98 4.80 14.16
N GLY A 115 14.58 3.65 13.62
CA GLY A 115 13.19 3.17 13.65
C GLY A 115 12.42 3.61 12.40
N ALA A 116 11.11 3.85 12.50
CA ALA A 116 10.33 4.31 11.36
C ALA A 116 10.83 5.68 10.88
N VAL A 117 11.09 5.82 9.58
CA VAL A 117 11.61 7.08 9.03
C VAL A 117 10.62 7.68 8.05
N PHE A 118 10.35 7.04 6.90
CA PHE A 118 9.34 7.51 5.92
C PHE A 118 8.83 6.36 5.04
N ALA A 119 7.64 6.51 4.45
CA ALA A 119 7.13 5.62 3.39
C ALA A 119 7.49 6.15 1.99
N VAL A 120 8.02 5.30 1.13
CA VAL A 120 8.48 5.64 -0.24
C VAL A 120 7.38 5.42 -1.30
N ARG A 121 7.51 6.05 -2.47
CA ARG A 121 6.62 5.89 -3.64
C ARG A 121 7.34 5.34 -4.84
#